data_AF-A0A9E1QCS2-F1
#
_entry.id   AF-A0A9E1QCS2-F1
#
_cell.length_a   1.000
_cell.length_b   1.000
_cell.length_c   1.000
_cell.angle_alpha   90.00
_cell.angle_beta   90.00
_cell.angle_gamma   90.00
#
_symmetry.space_group_name_H-M   'P 1'
#
loop_
_entity.id
_entity.type
_entity.pdbx_description
1 polymer ?
#
loop_
_entity_poly.entity_id
_entity_poly.type
_entity_poly.pdbx_seq_one_letter_code
_entity_poly.pdbx_strand_id
1 'polypeptide(L)'
;MPNITLVDIEELKKTKLKPYIEKSLELRAPDPGFHAVMGHNVDLAEKAYLFWVSVFNEGALDHKLKEVIRVMLSRMAHCSY
;
A
#
# COMPACT_ATOMS: atom_id res chain seq x y z
N MET A 1 6.01 -5.50 13.27
CA MET A 1 6.83 -5.97 12.13
C MET A 1 6.19 -7.20 11.52
N PRO A 2 6.23 -7.38 10.19
CA PRO A 2 5.63 -8.52 9.52
C PRO A 2 6.30 -9.84 9.97
N ASN A 3 5.48 -10.86 10.23
CA ASN A 3 5.96 -12.22 10.56
C ASN A 3 6.06 -13.10 9.30
N ILE A 4 6.59 -12.52 8.23
CA ILE A 4 6.79 -13.16 6.94
C ILE A 4 8.08 -12.61 6.32
N THR A 5 8.78 -13.44 5.56
CA THR A 5 9.93 -12.99 4.77
C THR A 5 9.49 -11.89 3.80
N LEU A 6 10.28 -10.83 3.66
CA LEU A 6 10.01 -9.78 2.71
C LEU A 6 10.47 -10.19 1.32
N VAL A 7 9.64 -9.97 0.30
CA VAL A 7 10.06 -10.15 -1.10
C VAL A 7 10.93 -8.96 -1.51
N ASP A 8 12.02 -9.24 -2.20
CA ASP A 8 12.92 -8.21 -2.70
C ASP A 8 12.20 -7.27 -3.70
N ILE A 9 12.37 -5.97 -3.50
CA ILE A 9 11.69 -4.95 -4.30
C ILE A 9 12.18 -4.95 -5.75
N GLU A 10 13.46 -5.21 -6.00
CA GLU A 10 14.02 -5.26 -7.35
C GLU A 10 13.52 -6.50 -8.11
N GLU A 11 13.30 -7.62 -7.42
CA GLU A 11 12.60 -8.78 -7.99
C GLU A 11 11.13 -8.46 -8.31
N LEU A 12 10.42 -7.79 -7.41
CA LEU A 12 9.02 -7.41 -7.66
C LEU A 12 8.87 -6.44 -8.84
N LYS A 13 9.85 -5.54 -9.07
CA LYS A 13 9.89 -4.65 -10.25
C LYS A 13 10.05 -5.38 -11.58
N LYS A 14 10.39 -6.68 -11.59
CA LYS A 14 10.38 -7.50 -12.82
C LYS A 14 8.97 -7.99 -13.19
N THR A 15 7.99 -7.78 -12.31
CA THR A 15 6.58 -8.18 -12.51
C THR A 15 5.72 -7.01 -12.99
N LYS A 16 4.41 -7.24 -13.15
CA LYS A 16 3.42 -6.19 -13.42
C LYS A 16 3.29 -5.12 -12.32
N LEU A 17 3.90 -5.33 -11.15
CA LEU A 17 3.85 -4.37 -10.04
C LEU A 17 4.79 -3.18 -10.21
N LYS A 18 5.75 -3.24 -11.14
CA LYS A 18 6.74 -2.18 -11.37
C LYS A 18 6.17 -0.74 -11.33
N PRO A 19 5.16 -0.38 -12.14
CA PRO A 19 4.65 0.99 -12.16
C PRO A 19 4.06 1.42 -10.80
N TYR A 20 3.45 0.50 -10.05
CA TYR A 20 2.86 0.78 -8.74
C TYR A 20 3.92 0.98 -7.67
N ILE A 21 4.98 0.17 -7.71
CA ILE A 21 6.13 0.28 -6.81
C ILE A 21 6.86 1.61 -7.05
N GLU A 22 7.14 1.95 -8.31
CA GLU A 22 7.80 3.21 -8.67
C GLU A 22 7.00 4.41 -8.20
N LYS A 23 5.67 4.40 -8.41
CA LYS A 23 4.79 5.47 -7.93
C LYS A 23 4.76 5.56 -6.40
N SER A 24 4.77 4.42 -5.70
CA SER A 24 4.79 4.39 -4.24
C SER A 24 6.10 4.92 -3.67
N LEU A 25 7.24 4.64 -4.33
CA LEU A 25 8.55 5.19 -3.96
C LEU A 25 8.61 6.71 -4.18
N GLU A 26 8.01 7.21 -5.25
CA GLU A 26 7.90 8.65 -5.55
C GLU A 26 7.03 9.38 -4.51
N LEU A 27 5.82 8.88 -4.27
CA LEU A 27 4.83 9.52 -3.39
C LEU A 27 5.04 9.19 -1.91
N ARG A 28 5.87 8.19 -1.60
CA ARG A 28 5.98 7.56 -0.27
C ARG A 28 4.63 7.07 0.26
N ALA A 29 3.73 6.65 -0.65
CA ALA A 29 2.38 6.21 -0.34
C ALA A 29 1.80 5.26 -1.42
N PRO A 30 1.24 4.08 -1.04
CA PRO A 30 1.39 3.45 0.28
C PRO A 30 2.87 3.22 0.60
N ASP A 31 3.18 2.93 1.86
CA ASP A 31 4.55 2.65 2.29
C ASP A 31 5.23 1.63 1.36
N PRO A 32 6.48 1.86 0.89
CA PRO A 32 7.13 0.93 -0.03
C PRO A 32 7.24 -0.51 0.49
N GLY A 33 7.32 -0.71 1.81
CA GLY A 33 7.31 -2.03 2.45
C GLY A 33 6.01 -2.81 2.25
N PHE A 34 4.90 -2.13 1.95
CA PHE A 34 3.63 -2.75 1.55
C PHE A 34 3.83 -3.76 0.40
N HIS A 35 4.59 -3.36 -0.62
CA HIS A 35 4.80 -4.21 -1.79
C HIS A 35 5.64 -5.44 -1.45
N ALA A 36 6.62 -5.30 -0.56
CA ALA A 36 7.46 -6.41 -0.11
C ALA A 36 6.68 -7.44 0.74
N VAL A 37 5.65 -7.00 1.47
CA VAL A 37 4.77 -7.90 2.24
C VAL A 37 3.72 -8.56 1.35
N MET A 38 3.09 -7.82 0.44
CA MET A 38 2.01 -8.35 -0.40
C MET A 38 2.53 -9.12 -1.62
N GLY A 39 3.76 -8.85 -2.04
CA GLY A 39 4.36 -9.33 -3.28
C GLY A 39 4.54 -10.84 -3.40
N HIS A 40 4.33 -11.60 -2.33
CA HIS A 40 4.24 -13.08 -2.38
C HIS A 40 3.11 -13.55 -3.31
N ASN A 41 2.09 -12.73 -3.51
CA ASN A 41 1.06 -12.94 -4.52
C ASN A 41 0.90 -11.65 -5.35
N VAL A 42 1.44 -11.69 -6.57
CA VAL A 42 1.49 -10.53 -7.48
C VAL A 42 0.10 -10.03 -7.85
N ASP A 43 -0.87 -10.92 -8.04
CA ASP A 43 -2.25 -10.54 -8.36
C ASP A 43 -2.92 -9.86 -7.17
N LEU A 44 -2.73 -10.41 -5.96
CA LEU A 44 -3.25 -9.82 -4.73
C LEU A 44 -2.64 -8.44 -4.49
N ALA A 45 -1.32 -8.29 -4.64
CA ALA A 45 -0.61 -7.04 -4.44
C ALA A 45 -1.11 -5.94 -5.37
N GLU A 46 -1.33 -6.26 -6.65
CA GLU A 46 -1.91 -5.33 -7.63
C GLU A 46 -3.30 -4.87 -7.20
N LYS A 47 -4.19 -5.82 -6.87
CA LYS A 47 -5.57 -5.47 -6.48
C LYS A 47 -5.61 -4.66 -5.20
N ALA A 48 -4.77 -4.97 -4.23
CA ALA A 48 -4.67 -4.22 -2.98
C ALA A 48 -4.13 -2.79 -3.21
N TYR A 49 -3.14 -2.61 -4.09
CA TYR A 49 -2.64 -1.29 -4.47
C TYR A 49 -3.73 -0.45 -5.16
N LEU A 50 -4.41 -1.01 -6.16
CA LEU A 50 -5.47 -0.30 -6.88
C LEU A 50 -6.63 0.08 -5.95
N PHE A 51 -7.00 -0.81 -5.02
CA PHE A 51 -7.97 -0.50 -3.99
C PHE A 51 -7.50 0.69 -3.12
N TRP A 52 -6.26 0.65 -2.61
CA TRP A 52 -5.70 1.73 -1.80
C TRP A 52 -5.75 3.07 -2.55
N VAL A 53 -5.27 3.10 -3.80
CA VAL A 53 -5.28 4.32 -4.62
C VAL A 53 -6.70 4.84 -4.83
N SER A 54 -7.66 3.98 -5.15
CA SER A 54 -9.05 4.41 -5.35
C SER A 54 -9.65 5.04 -4.09
N VAL A 55 -9.36 4.47 -2.91
CA VAL A 55 -9.91 4.98 -1.65
C VAL A 55 -9.26 6.31 -1.29
N PHE A 56 -7.94 6.43 -1.40
CA PHE A 56 -7.20 7.58 -0.86
C PHE A 56 -7.01 8.74 -1.86
N ASN A 57 -6.93 8.45 -3.16
CA ASN A 57 -6.65 9.46 -4.19
C ASN A 57 -7.89 9.90 -4.97
N GLU A 58 -8.98 9.13 -4.96
CA GLU A 58 -10.16 9.38 -5.82
C GLU A 58 -11.46 9.56 -5.03
N GLY A 59 -12.52 10.05 -5.66
CA GLY A 59 -13.85 10.20 -5.04
C GLY A 59 -14.11 11.56 -4.41
N ALA A 60 -15.24 11.68 -3.70
CA ALA A 60 -15.82 12.97 -3.31
C ALA A 60 -15.33 13.55 -1.98
N LEU A 61 -14.66 12.75 -1.15
CA LEU A 61 -14.16 13.21 0.15
C LEU A 61 -12.77 13.83 0.01
N ASP A 62 -12.53 14.90 0.76
CA ASP A 62 -11.20 15.51 0.85
C ASP A 62 -10.16 14.50 1.37
N HIS A 63 -8.96 14.56 0.81
CA HIS A 63 -7.87 13.65 1.18
C HIS A 63 -7.56 13.70 2.68
N LYS A 64 -7.54 14.89 3.29
CA LYS A 64 -7.27 15.05 4.72
C LYS A 64 -8.32 14.35 5.57
N LEU A 65 -9.58 14.41 5.18
CA LEU A 65 -10.67 13.73 5.90
C LEU A 65 -10.50 12.21 5.85
N LYS A 66 -10.12 11.65 4.69
CA LYS A 66 -9.85 10.21 4.55
C LYS A 66 -8.70 9.76 5.45
N GLU A 67 -7.64 10.55 5.53
CA GLU A 67 -6.49 10.26 6.39
C GLU A 67 -6.84 10.30 7.89
N VAL A 68 -7.67 11.26 8.31
CA VAL A 68 -8.19 11.31 9.68
C VAL A 68 -9.00 10.05 10.00
N ILE A 69 -9.90 9.64 9.11
CA ILE A 69 -10.69 8.40 9.26
C ILE A 69 -9.76 7.18 9.35
N ARG A 70 -8.77 7.09 8.47
CA ARG A 70 -7.79 5.98 8.46
C ARG A 70 -7.05 5.86 9.79
N VAL A 71 -6.50 6.96 10.30
CA VAL A 71 -5.77 6.97 11.58
C VAL A 71 -6.69 6.64 12.76
N MET A 72 -7.92 7.17 12.78
CA MET A 72 -8.89 6.84 13.81
C MET A 72 -9.21 5.34 13.83
N LEU A 73 -9.49 4.75 12.67
CA LEU A 73 -9.77 3.31 12.55
C LEU A 73 -8.55 2.45 12.92
N SER A 74 -7.35 2.82 12.48
CA SER A 74 -6.12 2.12 12.87
C SER A 74 -5.93 2.10 14.38
N ARG A 75 -6.17 3.24 15.07
CA ARG A 75 -6.08 3.31 16.53
C ARG A 75 -7.12 2.44 17.22
N MET A 76 -8.37 2.44 16.73
CA MET A 76 -9.43 1.59 17.26
C MET A 76 -9.13 0.09 17.07
N ALA A 77 -8.45 -0.26 15.97
CA ALA A 77 -8.03 -1.63 15.68
C ALA A 77 -6.70 -2.02 16.35
N HIS A 78 -6.10 -1.14 17.16
CA HIS A 78 -4.77 -1.33 17.75
C HIS A 78 -3.67 -1.63 16.71
N CYS A 79 -3.80 -1.09 15.49
CA CYS A 79 -2.80 -1.18 14.45
C CYS A 79 -1.75 -0.08 14.66
N SER A 80 -0.52 -0.48 15.00
CA SER A 80 0.58 0.44 15.35
C SER A 80 1.57 0.69 14.20
N TYR A 81 1.31 0.13 13.02
CA TYR A 81 2.04 0.41 11.79
C TYR A 81 1.39 1.62 11.10
#